data_AF-A0A354HXZ8-F1
#
_entry.id   AF-A0A354HXZ8-F1
#
_cell.length_a   1.000
_cell.length_b   1.000
_cell.length_c   1.000
_cell.angle_alpha   90.00
_cell.angle_beta   90.00
_cell.angle_gamma   90.00
#
_symmetry.space_group_name_H-M   'P 1'
#
loop_
_entity.id
_entity.type
_entity.pdbx_description
1 polymer ?
#
loop_
_entity_poly.entity_id
_entity_poly.type
_entity_poly.pdbx_seq_one_letter_code
_entity_poly.pdbx_strand_id
1 'polypeptide(L)'
;MWGDWYSEYFKPVNGSVFRFYPGGMEGRVELSFDIADGGAGVEVLADRMNPVADFTTPYLGFPAQEFSVRNAGGLAVMLGDTVLEPDSDGNYSFAVDSDVTLRIGDSSGITGISSDSSVGDTVVYNLQGIRMGRSLDDLPAGIYIVNGRKVVK
;
A
#
# COMPACT_ATOMS: atom_id res chain seq x y z
N MET A 1 -20.07 -18.94 52.09
CA MET A 1 -19.87 -18.87 50.63
C MET A 1 -19.52 -17.43 50.31
N TRP A 2 -18.26 -17.16 49.98
CA TRP A 2 -17.78 -15.84 49.55
C TRP A 2 -17.85 -15.82 48.03
N GLY A 3 -18.50 -14.81 47.46
CA GLY A 3 -18.93 -14.81 46.06
C GLY A 3 -17.80 -14.66 45.05
N ASP A 4 -17.89 -15.46 43.99
CA ASP A 4 -17.04 -15.45 42.79
C ASP A 4 -17.31 -14.24 41.89
N TRP A 5 -17.12 -13.02 42.38
CA TRP A 5 -17.41 -11.79 41.63
C TRP A 5 -16.22 -11.24 40.82
N TYR A 6 -15.23 -12.07 40.47
CA TYR A 6 -14.04 -11.65 39.72
C TYR A 6 -13.77 -12.45 38.42
N SER A 7 -14.71 -13.27 37.93
CA SER A 7 -14.46 -14.12 36.77
C SER A 7 -14.77 -13.52 35.39
N GLU A 8 -15.30 -12.29 35.31
CA GLU A 8 -15.68 -11.66 34.02
C GLU A 8 -14.70 -10.58 33.52
N TYR A 9 -13.54 -10.42 34.15
CA TYR A 9 -12.51 -9.54 33.61
C TYR A 9 -11.81 -10.20 32.41
N PHE A 10 -11.68 -9.45 31.31
CA PHE A 10 -10.86 -9.85 30.17
C PHE A 10 -9.46 -10.24 30.66
N LYS A 11 -9.08 -11.51 30.45
CA LYS A 11 -7.75 -12.02 30.76
C LYS A 11 -6.92 -11.94 29.49
N PRO A 12 -5.94 -11.01 29.40
CA PRO A 12 -5.08 -10.96 28.24
C PRO A 12 -4.34 -12.29 28.10
N VAL A 13 -4.45 -12.89 26.92
CA VAL A 13 -3.65 -14.02 26.50
C VAL A 13 -2.42 -13.52 25.74
N ASN A 14 -1.45 -14.40 25.51
CA ASN A 14 -0.30 -14.06 24.68
C ASN A 14 -0.77 -13.58 23.29
N GLY A 15 -0.26 -12.42 22.86
CA GLY A 15 -0.73 -11.73 21.64
C GLY A 15 -1.84 -10.69 21.85
N SER A 16 -2.36 -10.52 23.08
CA SER A 16 -3.35 -9.46 23.34
C SER A 16 -2.73 -8.07 23.20
N VAL A 17 -3.37 -7.20 22.42
CA VAL A 17 -2.98 -5.80 22.25
C VAL A 17 -4.01 -4.91 22.93
N PHE A 18 -3.54 -4.02 23.81
CA PHE A 18 -4.36 -2.98 24.42
C PHE A 18 -4.10 -1.66 23.72
N ARG A 19 -5.18 -0.95 23.37
CA ARG A 19 -5.10 0.40 22.85
C ARG A 19 -6.01 1.32 23.65
N PHE A 20 -5.46 2.46 24.05
CA PHE A 20 -6.12 3.42 24.93
C PHE A 20 -6.41 4.72 24.19
N TYR A 21 -7.67 5.15 24.20
CA TYR A 21 -8.15 6.35 23.52
C TYR A 21 -8.67 7.37 24.53
N PRO A 22 -7.82 8.24 25.09
CA PRO A 22 -8.24 9.20 26.12
C PRO A 22 -9.24 10.26 25.59
N GLY A 23 -9.23 10.53 24.29
CA GLY A 23 -10.14 11.48 23.62
C GLY A 23 -11.46 10.87 23.10
N GLY A 24 -11.66 9.57 23.30
CA GLY A 24 -12.72 8.81 22.63
C GLY A 24 -12.22 8.10 21.37
N MET A 25 -12.96 7.08 20.97
CA MET A 25 -12.61 6.25 19.82
C MET A 25 -13.04 6.97 18.54
N GLU A 26 -12.08 7.55 17.82
CA GLU A 26 -12.32 7.99 16.45
C GLU A 26 -12.71 6.76 15.60
N GLY A 27 -13.58 6.94 14.61
CA GLY A 27 -14.24 5.85 13.87
C GLY A 27 -13.27 4.83 13.26
N ARG A 28 -13.80 3.80 12.60
CA ARG A 28 -12.94 2.82 11.91
C ARG A 28 -12.50 3.33 10.54
N VAL A 29 -11.33 2.88 10.11
CA VAL A 29 -10.77 3.13 8.78
C VAL A 29 -10.55 1.82 8.05
N GLU A 30 -10.69 1.84 6.72
CA GLU A 30 -10.53 0.68 5.86
C GLU A 30 -9.13 0.62 5.24
N LEU A 31 -8.40 -0.46 5.52
CA LEU A 31 -7.19 -0.82 4.78
C LEU A 31 -7.54 -1.88 3.75
N SER A 32 -7.58 -1.50 2.48
CA SER A 32 -7.76 -2.43 1.36
C SER A 32 -6.42 -2.97 0.86
N PHE A 33 -6.43 -4.10 0.15
CA PHE A 33 -5.22 -4.76 -0.34
C PHE A 33 -5.25 -4.97 -1.85
N ASP A 34 -4.13 -4.71 -2.49
CA ASP A 34 -3.88 -4.97 -3.91
C ASP A 34 -2.48 -5.58 -4.02
N ILE A 35 -2.42 -6.91 -3.90
CA ILE A 35 -1.17 -7.67 -3.83
C ILE A 35 -1.05 -8.49 -5.12
N ALA A 36 -0.05 -8.17 -5.92
CA ALA A 36 0.24 -8.86 -7.17
C ALA A 36 0.65 -10.33 -6.93
N ASP A 37 0.55 -11.17 -7.96
CA ASP A 37 0.88 -12.60 -7.89
C ASP A 37 2.31 -12.89 -7.38
N GLY A 38 3.25 -11.97 -7.59
CA GLY A 38 4.61 -12.04 -7.05
C GLY A 38 4.71 -11.91 -5.52
N GLY A 39 3.64 -11.45 -4.86
CA GLY A 39 3.53 -11.27 -3.40
C GLY A 39 3.21 -12.55 -2.61
N ALA A 40 3.30 -13.73 -3.21
CA ALA A 40 3.10 -14.99 -2.52
C ALA A 40 4.13 -15.17 -1.37
N GLY A 41 3.67 -15.10 -0.12
CA GLY A 41 4.53 -15.21 1.07
C GLY A 41 4.74 -13.89 1.83
N VAL A 42 4.19 -12.79 1.34
CA VAL A 42 4.14 -11.52 2.07
C VAL A 42 3.30 -11.67 3.34
N GLU A 43 3.83 -11.16 4.46
CA GLU A 43 3.11 -11.11 5.73
C GLU A 43 2.74 -9.66 6.05
N VAL A 44 1.45 -9.40 6.27
CA VAL A 44 0.98 -8.12 6.81
C VAL A 44 0.54 -8.35 8.26
N LEU A 45 1.04 -7.55 9.19
CA LEU A 45 0.67 -7.63 10.60
C LEU A 45 0.12 -6.29 11.08
N ALA A 46 -1.05 -6.31 11.69
CA ALA A 46 -1.56 -5.20 12.50
C ALA A 46 -0.87 -5.23 13.88
N ASP A 47 -0.46 -4.06 14.37
CA ASP A 47 0.19 -3.92 15.68
C ASP A 47 1.43 -4.83 15.85
N ARG A 48 2.15 -5.09 14.76
CA ARG A 48 3.34 -5.96 14.67
C ARG A 48 3.17 -7.43 15.08
N MET A 49 2.00 -7.82 15.61
CA MET A 49 1.75 -9.13 16.19
C MET A 49 0.53 -9.85 15.60
N ASN A 50 -0.45 -9.13 15.08
CA ASN A 50 -1.72 -9.72 14.61
C ASN A 50 -1.68 -9.91 13.09
N PRO A 51 -1.52 -11.13 12.57
CA PRO A 51 -1.44 -11.36 11.14
C PRO A 51 -2.77 -11.02 10.46
N VAL A 52 -2.71 -10.31 9.34
CA VAL A 52 -3.83 -10.11 8.42
C VAL A 52 -3.75 -11.23 7.39
N ALA A 53 -4.66 -12.21 7.51
CA ALA A 53 -4.63 -13.43 6.70
C ALA A 53 -5.54 -13.38 5.46
N ASP A 54 -6.53 -12.47 5.44
CA ASP A 54 -7.43 -12.28 4.31
C ASP A 54 -7.15 -10.92 3.67
N PHE A 55 -6.69 -10.94 2.42
CA PHE A 55 -6.45 -9.75 1.61
C PHE A 55 -7.59 -9.46 0.63
N THR A 56 -8.62 -10.30 0.58
CA THR A 56 -9.79 -10.10 -0.29
C THR A 56 -10.86 -9.21 0.35
N THR A 57 -10.81 -9.05 1.67
CA THR A 57 -11.69 -8.19 2.46
C THR A 57 -10.88 -7.04 3.05
N PRO A 58 -11.37 -5.79 3.00
CA PRO A 58 -10.71 -4.67 3.69
C PRO A 58 -10.56 -4.94 5.19
N TYR A 59 -9.40 -4.61 5.74
CA TYR A 59 -9.17 -4.68 7.17
C TYR A 59 -9.72 -3.42 7.86
N LEU A 60 -10.67 -3.61 8.76
CA LEU A 60 -11.26 -2.52 9.55
C LEU A 60 -10.41 -2.18 10.77
N GLY A 61 -9.51 -1.23 10.57
CA GLY A 61 -8.59 -0.72 11.59
C GLY A 61 -9.09 0.52 12.32
N PHE A 62 -8.20 1.07 13.13
CA PHE A 62 -8.41 2.36 13.81
C PHE A 62 -7.42 3.41 13.27
N PRO A 63 -7.76 4.70 13.35
CA PRO A 63 -6.83 5.80 13.08
C PRO A 63 -5.53 5.63 13.86
N ALA A 64 -4.42 6.00 13.22
CA ALA A 64 -3.05 5.78 13.69
C ALA A 64 -2.69 4.31 14.03
N GLN A 65 -3.44 3.32 13.55
CA GLN A 65 -3.06 1.91 13.72
C GLN A 65 -1.79 1.61 12.93
N GLU A 66 -0.80 1.04 13.60
CA GLU A 66 0.44 0.59 12.98
C GLU A 66 0.23 -0.75 12.26
N PHE A 67 0.80 -0.84 11.07
CA PHE A 67 0.91 -2.07 10.30
C PHE A 67 2.36 -2.29 9.89
N SER A 68 2.73 -3.55 9.77
CA SER A 68 4.03 -3.96 9.25
C SER A 68 3.90 -4.96 8.11
N VAL A 69 4.67 -4.77 7.04
CA VAL A 69 4.84 -5.74 5.96
C VAL A 69 6.19 -6.42 6.11
N ARG A 70 6.21 -7.75 6.05
CA ARG A 70 7.43 -8.57 6.10
C ARG A 70 7.49 -9.51 4.89
N ASN A 71 8.67 -10.08 4.65
CA ASN A 71 8.93 -11.05 3.58
C ASN A 71 8.54 -10.54 2.18
N ALA A 72 8.65 -9.23 1.93
CA ALA A 72 8.31 -8.65 0.63
C ALA A 72 9.31 -9.03 -0.49
N GLY A 73 10.46 -9.64 -0.19
CA GLY A 73 11.30 -10.28 -1.20
C GLY A 73 11.80 -9.36 -2.34
N GLY A 74 11.96 -8.06 -2.08
CA GLY A 74 12.38 -7.07 -3.10
C GLY A 74 11.22 -6.45 -3.89
N LEU A 75 9.97 -6.80 -3.58
CA LEU A 75 8.79 -6.12 -4.11
C LEU A 75 8.70 -4.69 -3.57
N ALA A 76 8.11 -3.81 -4.37
CA ALA A 76 7.75 -2.47 -3.94
C ALA A 76 6.51 -2.54 -3.02
N VAL A 77 6.47 -1.65 -2.03
CA VAL A 77 5.32 -1.51 -1.11
C VAL A 77 4.85 -0.06 -1.16
N MET A 78 3.56 0.14 -1.42
CA MET A 78 2.96 1.47 -1.48
C MET A 78 1.73 1.55 -0.59
N LEU A 79 1.57 2.68 0.11
CA LEU A 79 0.36 3.02 0.83
C LEU A 79 -0.34 4.17 0.10
N GLY A 80 -1.44 3.85 -0.57
CA GLY A 80 -2.07 4.77 -1.52
C GLY A 80 -1.09 5.08 -2.66
N ASP A 81 -0.68 6.34 -2.76
CA ASP A 81 0.27 6.83 -3.78
C ASP A 81 1.70 6.98 -3.23
N THR A 82 1.91 6.71 -1.95
CA THR A 82 3.20 6.87 -1.28
C THR A 82 3.99 5.57 -1.34
N VAL A 83 5.20 5.62 -1.90
CA VAL A 83 6.17 4.51 -1.83
C VAL A 83 6.77 4.46 -0.42
N LEU A 84 6.77 3.28 0.17
CA LEU A 84 7.39 3.04 1.48
C LEU A 84 8.81 2.50 1.31
N GLU A 85 9.71 2.98 2.16
CA GLU A 85 11.08 2.48 2.23
C GLU A 85 11.18 1.38 3.31
N PRO A 86 11.93 0.30 3.05
CA PRO A 86 12.16 -0.73 4.05
C PRO A 86 13.12 -0.24 5.16
N ASP A 87 12.99 -0.83 6.34
CA ASP A 87 13.94 -0.68 7.44
C ASP A 87 15.22 -1.52 7.22
N SER A 88 16.13 -1.52 8.20
CA SER A 88 17.39 -2.27 8.15
C SER A 88 17.21 -3.78 8.01
N ASP A 89 16.04 -4.31 8.37
CA ASP A 89 15.71 -5.72 8.33
C ASP A 89 14.86 -6.07 7.09
N GLY A 90 14.58 -5.10 6.21
CA GLY A 90 13.76 -5.29 5.01
C GLY A 90 12.26 -5.28 5.27
N ASN A 91 11.82 -4.84 6.45
CA ASN A 91 10.40 -4.72 6.79
C ASN A 91 9.90 -3.30 6.50
N TYR A 92 8.60 -3.16 6.26
CA TYR A 92 7.96 -1.86 6.04
C TYR A 92 7.03 -1.59 7.21
N SER A 93 7.05 -0.38 7.75
CA SER A 93 6.15 0.04 8.84
C SER A 93 5.42 1.31 8.43
N PHE A 94 4.11 1.34 8.67
CA PHE A 94 3.27 2.50 8.37
C PHE A 94 2.08 2.58 9.32
N ALA A 95 1.45 3.75 9.39
CA ALA A 95 0.19 3.95 10.10
C ALA A 95 -0.92 4.33 9.11
N VAL A 96 -2.16 4.03 9.47
CA VAL A 96 -3.34 4.35 8.66
C VAL A 96 -4.24 5.31 9.42
N ASP A 97 -4.49 6.49 8.84
CA ASP A 97 -5.34 7.54 9.42
C ASP A 97 -6.66 7.76 8.66
N SER A 98 -6.77 7.22 7.44
CA SER A 98 -7.97 7.27 6.61
C SER A 98 -8.04 6.03 5.72
N ASP A 99 -9.18 5.81 5.06
CA ASP A 99 -9.34 4.72 4.11
C ASP A 99 -8.24 4.76 3.04
N VAL A 100 -7.54 3.65 2.83
CA VAL A 100 -6.37 3.58 1.94
C VAL A 100 -6.14 2.16 1.44
N THR A 101 -5.45 2.04 0.31
CA THR A 101 -5.05 0.74 -0.26
C THR A 101 -3.56 0.50 -0.06
N LEU A 102 -3.20 -0.65 0.51
CA LEU A 102 -1.85 -1.19 0.52
C LEU A 102 -1.61 -1.96 -0.79
N ARG A 103 -0.59 -1.55 -1.54
CA ARG A 103 -0.20 -2.18 -2.80
C ARG A 103 1.16 -2.83 -2.68
N ILE A 104 1.28 -4.08 -3.12
CA ILE A 104 2.54 -4.84 -3.06
C ILE A 104 2.72 -5.61 -4.37
N GLY A 105 3.91 -5.52 -4.96
CA GLY A 105 4.17 -6.08 -6.29
C GLY A 105 5.50 -5.61 -6.88
N ASP A 106 5.78 -6.07 -8.10
CA ASP A 106 6.98 -5.62 -8.81
C ASP A 106 6.95 -4.11 -9.02
N SER A 107 8.11 -3.47 -8.93
CA SER A 107 8.21 -2.02 -9.16
C SER A 107 7.64 -1.60 -10.52
N SER A 108 7.74 -2.47 -11.54
CA SER A 108 7.12 -2.27 -12.85
C SER A 108 5.60 -2.48 -12.86
N GLY A 109 5.04 -3.28 -11.94
CA GLY A 109 3.61 -3.58 -11.84
C GLY A 109 2.81 -2.59 -10.99
N ILE A 110 3.41 -1.96 -9.97
CA ILE A 110 2.74 -0.94 -9.13
C ILE A 110 2.86 0.48 -9.72
N THR A 111 3.55 0.66 -10.85
CA THR A 111 3.67 1.95 -11.57
C THR A 111 2.36 2.49 -12.16
N GLY A 112 1.21 1.89 -11.84
CA GLY A 112 -0.10 2.39 -12.25
C GLY A 112 -0.47 3.78 -11.71
N ILE A 113 0.17 4.29 -10.64
CA ILE A 113 -0.35 5.50 -9.97
C ILE A 113 0.70 6.57 -9.58
N SER A 114 1.99 6.28 -9.59
CA SER A 114 2.98 7.37 -9.53
C SER A 114 3.29 7.83 -10.95
N SER A 115 2.94 9.08 -11.26
CA SER A 115 3.36 9.70 -12.51
C SER A 115 4.88 9.83 -12.50
N ASP A 116 5.49 8.98 -13.33
CA ASP A 116 6.86 9.05 -13.83
C ASP A 116 7.28 10.50 -14.06
N SER A 117 8.02 11.04 -13.10
CA SER A 117 8.79 12.28 -13.22
C SER A 117 10.25 11.93 -13.04
N SER A 118 10.70 10.81 -13.61
CA SER A 118 12.12 10.71 -13.90
C SER A 118 12.42 11.77 -14.96
N VAL A 119 13.32 12.68 -14.61
CA VAL A 119 13.91 13.71 -15.48
C VAL A 119 14.80 12.99 -16.51
N GLY A 120 14.19 12.14 -17.32
CA GLY A 120 14.76 11.54 -18.51
C GLY A 120 14.21 12.28 -19.73
N ASP A 121 15.06 12.48 -20.74
CA ASP A 121 14.68 13.05 -22.03
C ASP A 121 13.30 12.54 -22.45
N THR A 122 12.29 13.42 -22.51
CA THR A 122 10.95 13.04 -22.98
C THR A 122 11.09 12.45 -24.37
N VAL A 123 10.62 11.22 -24.58
CA VAL A 123 10.60 10.57 -25.90
C VAL A 123 9.16 10.28 -26.28
N VAL A 124 8.79 10.69 -27.48
CA VAL A 124 7.46 10.47 -28.05
C VAL A 124 7.51 9.30 -29.02
N TYR A 125 6.54 8.40 -28.93
CA TYR A 125 6.34 7.30 -29.88
C TYR A 125 4.93 7.35 -30.47
N ASN A 126 4.74 6.77 -31.66
CA ASN A 126 3.40 6.49 -32.18
C ASN A 126 2.88 5.13 -31.64
N LEU A 127 1.63 4.78 -31.96
CA LEU A 127 1.00 3.51 -31.54
C LEU A 127 1.66 2.24 -32.11
N GLN A 128 2.56 2.38 -33.09
CA GLN A 128 3.34 1.28 -33.66
C GLN A 128 4.73 1.16 -33.01
N GLY A 129 5.05 1.97 -32.01
CA GLY A 129 6.35 1.97 -31.33
C GLY A 129 7.46 2.70 -32.09
N ILE A 130 7.12 3.49 -33.12
CA ILE A 130 8.09 4.30 -33.86
C ILE A 130 8.36 5.58 -33.07
N ARG A 131 9.64 5.87 -32.81
CA ARG A 131 10.09 7.10 -32.14
C ARG A 131 9.84 8.31 -33.03
N MET A 132 9.02 9.23 -32.55
CA MET A 132 8.59 10.44 -33.26
C MET A 132 9.40 11.68 -32.89
N GLY A 133 10.07 11.70 -31.73
CA GLY A 133 10.89 12.83 -31.31
C GLY A 133 10.96 13.01 -29.81
N ARG A 134 11.16 14.25 -29.37
CA ARG A 134 11.19 14.64 -27.95
C ARG A 134 10.04 15.54 -27.50
N SER A 135 9.24 16.06 -28.43
CA SER A 135 8.05 16.84 -28.12
C SER A 135 6.89 16.45 -29.04
N LEU A 136 5.69 16.85 -28.64
CA LEU A 136 4.49 16.69 -29.45
C LEU A 136 4.34 17.81 -30.47
N ASP A 137 5.01 18.96 -30.30
CA ASP A 137 4.70 20.24 -30.96
C ASP A 137 4.59 20.14 -32.49
N ASP A 138 5.52 19.41 -33.11
CA ASP A 138 5.62 19.26 -34.57
C ASP A 138 4.89 18.02 -35.13
N LEU A 139 4.13 17.30 -34.29
CA LEU A 139 3.42 16.10 -34.70
C LEU A 139 1.96 16.41 -35.13
N PRO A 140 1.40 15.70 -36.11
CA PRO A 140 -0.01 15.79 -36.46
C PRO A 140 -0.96 15.52 -35.28
N ALA A 141 -2.24 15.84 -35.43
CA ALA A 141 -3.25 15.40 -34.48
C ALA A 141 -3.34 13.87 -34.47
N GLY A 142 -3.41 13.27 -33.28
CA GLY A 142 -3.33 11.83 -33.15
C GLY A 142 -3.07 11.33 -31.74
N ILE A 143 -2.91 10.01 -31.61
CA ILE A 143 -2.60 9.34 -30.35
C ILE A 143 -1.13 8.97 -30.32
N TYR A 144 -0.46 9.38 -29.24
CA TYR A 144 0.97 9.21 -29.01
C TYR A 144 1.25 8.52 -27.68
N ILE A 145 2.44 7.97 -27.53
CA ILE A 145 2.95 7.46 -26.25
C ILE A 145 4.05 8.41 -25.78
N VAL A 146 3.85 9.05 -24.63
CA VAL A 146 4.80 9.96 -23.99
C VAL A 146 5.04 9.46 -22.57
N ASN A 147 6.29 9.18 -22.21
CA ASN A 147 6.67 8.63 -20.90
C ASN A 147 5.78 7.44 -20.49
N GLY A 148 5.58 6.50 -21.42
CA GLY A 148 4.76 5.29 -21.20
C GLY A 148 3.24 5.51 -21.20
N ARG A 149 2.74 6.74 -21.37
CA ARG A 149 1.29 7.03 -21.35
C ARG A 149 0.75 7.43 -22.71
N LYS A 150 -0.48 7.02 -23.00
CA LYS A 150 -1.22 7.46 -24.17
C LYS A 150 -1.64 8.93 -24.00
N VAL A 151 -1.28 9.77 -24.95
CA VAL A 151 -1.61 11.20 -25.00
C VAL A 151 -2.30 11.49 -26.33
N VAL A 152 -3.39 12.24 -26.28
CA VAL A 152 -4.10 12.72 -27.47
C VAL A 152 -3.61 14.14 -27.74
N LYS A 153 -3.13 14.39 -28.95
CA LYS A 153 -2.79 15.72 -29.47
C LYS A 153 -3.85 16.16 -30.48
#